data_AF-A0A2N1PW72-F1
#
_entry.id   AF-A0A2N1PW72-F1
#
_cell.length_a   1.000
_cell.length_b   1.000
_cell.length_c   1.000
_cell.angle_alpha   90.00
_cell.angle_beta   90.00
_cell.angle_gamma   90.00
#
_symmetry.space_group_name_H-M   'P 1'
#
loop_
_entity.id
_entity.type
_entity.pdbx_description
1 polymer ?
#
loop_
_entity_poly.entity_id
_entity_poly.type
_entity_poly.pdbx_seq_one_letter_code
_entity_poly.pdbx_strand_id
1 'polypeptide(L)'
;MMIKNNLKLRTINNGGISFRFLETGDIYDVTYNDYQINLVKGNVMDGSLMNVYLRIKKDHGYISTPLIHKDILSGVSYLDHQVTYYGTFQGITYQIDLVIGKYQWDLHVSLDSNQEMEVDLFYGQDVAIQNKSSVLSSEAYTVQYIDYKVEQNKSGYVLSAKQNQGAPQFLQIGSYSKNIAYCTDGFQFFGNSYKLTQMPKALMEDQLQSVIKQYEFSYLTLQSEKVNLKKHASVSFYGYYKPEQYDADAIKIIDVQQLPFEKMTIDTPMKKSRFNHRTELLNGNDLSEEKIDALFNVKRHTEKSNGKTLSFFTDNHHHVVLKEKEKLVERPHGHLMVHGDLLHVSENVMATTNFMFGVFGSHIVLGNTSFNKFLGDIRNPLNVQKISGQRIYIKKD
;
A
#
# COMPACT_ATOMS: atom_id res chain seq x y z
N MET A 1 32.38 -12.33 -0.18
CA MET A 1 31.05 -12.56 -0.78
C MET A 1 30.57 -11.23 -1.36
N MET A 2 30.31 -11.13 -2.67
CA MET A 2 29.71 -9.93 -3.26
C MET A 2 28.20 -10.14 -3.37
N ILE A 3 27.40 -9.31 -2.72
CA ILE A 3 25.95 -9.32 -2.85
C ILE A 3 25.60 -8.56 -4.13
N LYS A 4 25.06 -9.26 -5.14
CA LYS A 4 24.57 -8.61 -6.37
C LYS A 4 23.13 -8.15 -6.14
N ASN A 5 22.93 -6.84 -5.97
CA ASN A 5 21.60 -6.24 -5.83
C ASN A 5 21.01 -5.86 -7.19
N ASN A 6 20.86 -6.84 -8.08
CA ASN A 6 20.31 -6.61 -9.42
C ASN A 6 18.88 -7.13 -9.47
N LEU A 7 17.92 -6.26 -9.19
CA LEU A 7 16.52 -6.53 -9.50
C LEU A 7 16.36 -6.60 -11.02
N LYS A 8 15.85 -7.72 -11.52
CA LYS A 8 15.43 -7.83 -12.91
C LYS A 8 14.06 -7.18 -13.03
N LEU A 9 14.01 -6.09 -13.77
CA LEU A 9 12.80 -5.33 -14.02
C LEU A 9 12.45 -5.40 -15.50
N ARG A 10 11.17 -5.61 -15.79
CA ARG A 10 10.63 -5.38 -17.13
C ARG A 10 10.04 -3.97 -17.18
N THR A 11 10.31 -3.23 -18.24
CA THR A 11 9.86 -1.84 -18.39
C THR A 11 8.92 -1.73 -19.58
N ILE A 12 7.82 -0.99 -19.40
CA ILE A 12 6.94 -0.51 -20.48
C ILE A 12 6.96 1.01 -20.45
N ASN A 13 7.28 1.63 -21.57
CA ASN A 13 7.29 3.09 -21.74
C ASN A 13 6.84 3.45 -23.16
N ASN A 14 5.78 4.25 -23.27
CA ASN A 14 5.22 4.69 -24.55
C ASN A 14 5.43 6.20 -24.79
N GLY A 15 6.69 6.64 -24.65
CA GLY A 15 7.08 8.03 -24.88
C GLY A 15 6.68 8.99 -23.76
N GLY A 16 6.41 8.47 -22.56
CA GLY A 16 6.04 9.27 -21.40
C GLY A 16 6.25 8.50 -20.10
N ILE A 17 5.17 8.21 -19.36
CA ILE A 17 5.25 7.44 -18.12
C ILE A 17 5.85 6.06 -18.38
N SER A 18 6.61 5.59 -17.39
CA SER A 18 7.32 4.32 -17.41
C SER A 18 6.80 3.47 -16.27
N PHE A 19 6.23 2.31 -16.59
CA PHE A 19 5.93 1.29 -15.61
C PHE A 19 7.06 0.27 -15.58
N ARG A 20 7.57 -0.03 -14.40
CA ARG A 20 8.52 -1.13 -14.19
C ARG A 20 7.88 -2.20 -13.35
N PHE A 21 8.10 -3.44 -13.73
CA PHE A 21 7.51 -4.63 -13.12
C PHE A 21 8.60 -5.55 -12.59
N LEU A 22 8.33 -6.15 -11.44
CA LEU A 22 9.12 -7.24 -10.88
C LEU A 22 8.91 -8.52 -11.71
N GLU A 23 9.83 -9.48 -11.60
CA GLU A 23 9.68 -10.81 -12.21
C GLU A 23 8.41 -11.55 -11.73
N THR A 24 7.84 -11.12 -10.60
CA THR A 24 6.61 -11.66 -10.02
C THR A 24 5.33 -11.10 -10.65
N GLY A 25 5.44 -10.14 -11.57
CA GLY A 25 4.32 -9.42 -12.16
C GLY A 25 3.95 -8.13 -11.42
N ASP A 26 4.26 -8.05 -10.12
CA ASP A 26 3.95 -6.88 -9.29
C ASP A 26 4.63 -5.61 -9.83
N ILE A 27 3.96 -4.46 -9.66
CA ILE A 27 4.48 -3.16 -10.11
C ILE A 27 5.61 -2.73 -9.16
N TYR A 28 6.80 -2.50 -9.70
CA TYR A 28 7.92 -1.96 -8.94
C TYR A 28 7.76 -0.46 -8.72
N ASP A 29 7.63 0.31 -9.79
CA ASP A 29 7.31 1.74 -9.73
C ASP A 29 6.75 2.28 -11.05
N VAL A 30 6.18 3.48 -10.95
CA VAL A 30 5.65 4.28 -12.04
C VAL A 30 6.37 5.63 -12.00
N THR A 31 7.03 6.00 -13.10
CA THR A 31 7.90 7.19 -13.15
C THR A 31 7.70 7.99 -14.42
N TYR A 32 8.02 9.28 -14.38
CA TYR A 32 8.18 10.14 -15.56
C TYR A 32 9.44 11.00 -15.38
N ASN A 33 10.43 10.83 -16.26
CA ASN A 33 11.77 11.41 -16.07
C ASN A 33 12.29 11.12 -14.64
N ASP A 34 12.66 12.16 -13.88
CA ASP A 34 13.14 12.05 -12.50
C ASP A 34 12.01 12.05 -11.44
N TYR A 35 10.75 12.09 -11.87
CA TYR A 35 9.58 12.08 -10.98
C TYR A 35 9.09 10.65 -10.74
N GLN A 36 8.80 10.34 -9.47
CA GLN A 36 8.11 9.13 -9.07
C GLN A 36 6.62 9.45 -8.89
N ILE A 37 5.76 8.69 -9.57
CA ILE A 37 4.30 8.89 -9.53
C ILE A 37 3.72 8.16 -8.32
N ASN A 38 4.11 6.90 -8.09
CA ASN A 38 3.70 6.15 -6.91
C ASN A 38 4.52 6.52 -5.67
N LEU A 39 3.97 6.31 -4.48
CA LEU A 39 4.60 6.66 -3.21
C LEU A 39 5.68 5.65 -2.79
N VAL A 40 5.36 4.37 -2.84
CA VAL A 40 6.24 3.29 -2.35
C VAL A 40 6.52 2.31 -3.46
N LYS A 41 7.79 1.95 -3.63
CA LYS A 41 8.19 0.93 -4.60
C LYS A 41 7.73 -0.45 -4.16
N GLY A 42 7.23 -1.24 -5.10
CA GLY A 42 6.94 -2.64 -4.86
C GLY A 42 8.19 -3.45 -4.56
N ASN A 43 8.02 -4.61 -3.95
CA ASN A 43 9.12 -5.53 -3.68
C ASN A 43 8.73 -7.00 -3.86
N VAL A 44 9.72 -7.88 -3.98
CA VAL A 44 9.51 -9.30 -4.32
C VAL A 44 8.79 -10.12 -3.24
N MET A 45 8.65 -9.58 -2.02
CA MET A 45 7.96 -10.22 -0.89
C MET A 45 6.54 -9.71 -0.73
N ASP A 46 6.35 -8.39 -0.70
CA ASP A 46 5.07 -7.75 -0.37
C ASP A 46 4.26 -7.32 -1.60
N GLY A 47 4.87 -7.27 -2.79
CA GLY A 47 4.25 -6.73 -4.00
C GLY A 47 4.12 -5.21 -3.98
N SER A 48 3.15 -4.67 -4.72
CA SER A 48 2.89 -3.23 -4.88
C SER A 48 1.70 -2.73 -4.07
N LEU A 49 1.68 -1.43 -3.76
CA LEU A 49 0.51 -0.78 -3.14
C LEU A 49 -0.59 -0.47 -4.15
N MET A 50 -0.23 -0.07 -5.38
CA MET A 50 -1.18 -0.03 -6.50
C MET A 50 -1.77 -1.43 -6.69
N ASN A 51 -3.10 -1.53 -6.61
CA ASN A 51 -3.80 -2.80 -6.80
C ASN A 51 -5.26 -2.59 -7.19
N VAL A 52 -5.87 -3.65 -7.71
CA VAL A 52 -7.31 -3.80 -7.79
C VAL A 52 -7.71 -4.91 -6.83
N TYR A 53 -8.68 -4.67 -5.96
CA TYR A 53 -9.20 -5.67 -5.03
C TYR A 53 -10.58 -6.12 -5.48
N LEU A 54 -10.75 -7.43 -5.62
CA LEU A 54 -12.08 -8.04 -5.80
C LEU A 54 -12.65 -8.36 -4.44
N ARG A 55 -13.90 -7.98 -4.23
CA ARG A 55 -14.65 -8.31 -3.04
C ARG A 55 -15.97 -8.99 -3.41
N ILE A 56 -16.29 -10.03 -2.64
CA ILE A 56 -17.48 -10.87 -2.81
C ILE A 56 -18.33 -10.72 -1.56
N LYS A 57 -19.61 -10.38 -1.73
CA LYS A 57 -20.59 -10.38 -0.63
C LYS A 57 -20.87 -11.82 -0.19
N LYS A 58 -20.90 -12.04 1.12
CA LYS A 58 -21.34 -13.28 1.78
C LYS A 58 -22.42 -12.94 2.80
N ASP A 59 -23.12 -13.95 3.30
CA ASP A 59 -24.23 -13.80 4.27
C ASP A 59 -23.83 -12.98 5.51
N HIS A 60 -22.57 -13.12 5.94
CA HIS A 60 -22.03 -12.46 7.14
C HIS A 60 -20.82 -11.57 6.84
N GLY A 61 -20.87 -10.81 5.75
CA GLY A 61 -19.88 -9.78 5.43
C GLY A 61 -19.24 -9.98 4.07
N TYR A 62 -17.92 -9.95 4.03
CA TYR A 62 -17.16 -9.89 2.80
C TYR A 62 -15.93 -10.79 2.84
N ILE A 63 -15.59 -11.35 1.68
CA ILE A 63 -14.27 -11.89 1.41
C ILE A 63 -13.65 -11.15 0.24
N SER A 64 -12.34 -10.92 0.29
CA SER A 64 -11.66 -10.09 -0.71
C SER A 64 -10.25 -10.56 -0.98
N THR A 65 -9.73 -10.25 -2.16
CA THR A 65 -8.33 -10.48 -2.53
C THR A 65 -7.77 -9.34 -3.39
N PRO A 66 -6.49 -8.97 -3.26
CA PRO A 66 -5.80 -8.24 -4.32
C PRO A 66 -5.74 -9.10 -5.59
N LEU A 67 -5.88 -8.48 -6.75
CA LEU A 67 -5.87 -9.14 -8.05
C LEU A 67 -4.49 -9.07 -8.72
N ILE A 68 -3.70 -8.04 -8.40
CA ILE A 68 -2.31 -7.89 -8.87
C ILE A 68 -1.40 -8.28 -7.72
N HIS A 69 -1.22 -9.59 -7.52
CA HIS A 69 -0.32 -10.10 -6.49
C HIS A 69 0.18 -11.50 -6.82
N LYS A 70 1.48 -11.73 -6.69
CA LYS A 70 2.15 -13.00 -7.02
C LYS A 70 1.51 -14.28 -6.48
N ASP A 71 0.86 -14.20 -5.32
CA ASP A 71 0.27 -15.38 -4.67
C ASP A 71 -1.05 -15.83 -5.32
N ILE A 72 -1.77 -14.88 -5.93
CA ILE A 72 -3.09 -15.10 -6.55
C ILE A 72 -2.98 -15.24 -8.07
N LEU A 73 -2.02 -14.54 -8.68
CA LEU A 73 -1.76 -14.60 -10.11
C LEU A 73 -1.47 -16.03 -10.56
N SER A 74 -2.17 -16.44 -11.60
CA SER A 74 -1.96 -17.70 -12.31
C SER A 74 -1.14 -17.49 -13.59
N GLY A 75 -1.14 -16.28 -14.16
CA GLY A 75 -0.35 -15.93 -15.34
C GLY A 75 -0.23 -14.40 -15.51
N VAL A 76 0.86 -13.99 -16.15
CA VAL A 76 1.10 -12.59 -16.56
C VAL A 76 1.71 -12.60 -17.96
N SER A 77 1.18 -11.77 -18.84
CA SER A 77 1.69 -11.57 -20.19
C SER A 77 1.94 -10.10 -20.46
N TYR A 78 2.90 -9.81 -21.34
CA TYR A 78 3.39 -8.47 -21.59
C TYR A 78 3.46 -8.22 -23.09
N LEU A 79 2.88 -7.10 -23.50
CA LEU A 79 3.08 -6.45 -24.79
C LEU A 79 3.88 -5.16 -24.59
N ASP A 80 4.21 -4.47 -25.68
CA ASP A 80 4.96 -3.21 -25.63
C ASP A 80 4.19 -2.08 -24.94
N HIS A 81 2.85 -2.15 -24.88
CA HIS A 81 1.97 -1.11 -24.34
C HIS A 81 0.95 -1.62 -23.32
N GLN A 82 1.02 -2.90 -22.94
CA GLN A 82 0.00 -3.53 -22.11
C GLN A 82 0.59 -4.66 -21.27
N VAL A 83 0.05 -4.85 -20.07
CA VAL A 83 0.26 -6.04 -19.24
C VAL A 83 -1.07 -6.68 -18.97
N THR A 84 -1.19 -7.98 -19.24
CA THR A 84 -2.38 -8.76 -18.90
C THR A 84 -2.06 -9.65 -17.71
N TYR A 85 -2.86 -9.53 -16.66
CA TYR A 85 -2.85 -10.37 -15.46
C TYR A 85 -4.02 -11.34 -15.50
N TYR A 86 -3.80 -12.58 -15.07
CA TYR A 86 -4.84 -13.59 -15.00
C TYR A 86 -4.77 -14.39 -13.71
N GLY A 87 -5.92 -14.72 -13.13
CA GLY A 87 -6.01 -15.53 -11.93
C GLY A 87 -7.41 -16.03 -11.62
N THR A 88 -7.53 -16.73 -10.49
CA THR A 88 -8.82 -17.22 -9.99
C THR A 88 -8.96 -16.92 -8.50
N PHE A 89 -10.19 -16.66 -8.07
CA PHE A 89 -10.53 -16.47 -6.67
C PHE A 89 -11.98 -16.90 -6.42
N GLN A 90 -12.19 -17.88 -5.53
CA GLN A 90 -13.53 -18.28 -5.07
C GLN A 90 -14.51 -18.62 -6.22
N GLY A 91 -14.03 -19.31 -7.26
CA GLY A 91 -14.85 -19.68 -8.42
C GLY A 91 -15.05 -18.57 -9.45
N ILE A 92 -14.38 -17.43 -9.29
CA ILE A 92 -14.31 -16.34 -10.27
C ILE A 92 -12.97 -16.41 -10.97
N THR A 93 -12.99 -16.49 -12.30
CA THR A 93 -11.82 -16.25 -13.14
C THR A 93 -11.76 -14.76 -13.44
N TYR A 94 -10.58 -14.15 -13.29
CA TYR A 94 -10.41 -12.74 -13.56
C TYR A 94 -9.25 -12.48 -14.52
N GLN A 95 -9.39 -11.42 -15.30
CA GLN A 95 -8.34 -10.83 -16.12
C GLN A 95 -8.27 -9.33 -15.84
N ILE A 96 -7.05 -8.79 -15.76
CA ILE A 96 -6.80 -7.35 -15.76
C ILE A 96 -5.89 -7.02 -16.93
N ASP A 97 -6.37 -6.18 -17.84
CA ASP A 97 -5.55 -5.56 -18.86
C ASP A 97 -5.15 -4.15 -18.39
N LEU A 98 -3.88 -4.01 -17.98
CA LEU A 98 -3.24 -2.74 -17.67
C LEU A 98 -2.63 -2.16 -18.95
N VAL A 99 -3.29 -1.18 -19.53
CA VAL A 99 -2.89 -0.51 -20.77
C VAL A 99 -2.14 0.75 -20.42
N ILE A 100 -0.98 0.98 -21.02
CA ILE A 100 -0.10 2.09 -20.67
C ILE A 100 0.02 3.01 -21.88
N GLY A 101 -0.57 4.19 -21.79
CA GLY A 101 -0.42 5.26 -22.76
C GLY A 101 0.77 6.17 -22.45
N LYS A 102 0.84 7.32 -23.11
CA LYS A 102 1.91 8.30 -22.90
C LYS A 102 1.89 8.88 -21.49
N TYR A 103 0.73 9.35 -21.01
CA TYR A 103 0.57 9.92 -19.67
C TYR A 103 -0.64 9.37 -18.93
N GLN A 104 -1.13 8.23 -19.38
CA GLN A 104 -2.35 7.61 -18.90
C GLN A 104 -2.12 6.11 -18.75
N TRP A 105 -2.83 5.48 -17.83
CA TRP A 105 -2.99 4.04 -17.81
C TRP A 105 -4.43 3.67 -17.54
N ASP A 106 -4.88 2.60 -18.17
CA ASP A 106 -6.22 2.05 -18.00
C ASP A 106 -6.11 0.66 -17.38
N LEU A 107 -7.05 0.33 -16.51
CA LEU A 107 -7.20 -0.98 -15.89
C LEU A 107 -8.55 -1.54 -16.30
N HIS A 108 -8.57 -2.48 -17.24
CA HIS A 108 -9.79 -3.17 -17.66
C HIS A 108 -9.89 -4.51 -16.94
N VAL A 109 -10.83 -4.63 -16.02
CA VAL A 109 -11.06 -5.84 -15.24
C VAL A 109 -12.22 -6.61 -15.87
N SER A 110 -11.98 -7.86 -16.23
CA SER A 110 -13.00 -8.81 -16.67
C SER A 110 -13.14 -9.92 -15.63
N LEU A 111 -14.37 -10.25 -15.25
CA LEU A 111 -14.72 -11.28 -14.29
C LEU A 111 -15.66 -12.28 -14.94
N ASP A 112 -15.36 -13.56 -14.82
CA ASP A 112 -16.19 -14.65 -15.33
C ASP A 112 -16.47 -15.66 -14.22
N SER A 113 -17.71 -16.12 -14.12
CA SER A 113 -18.10 -17.18 -13.18
C SER A 113 -19.28 -17.99 -13.71
N ASN A 114 -19.40 -19.23 -13.23
CA ASN A 114 -20.56 -20.09 -13.46
C ASN A 114 -21.58 -20.00 -12.31
N GLN A 115 -21.29 -19.23 -11.26
CA GLN A 115 -22.17 -19.02 -10.12
C GLN A 115 -22.62 -17.57 -10.05
N GLU A 116 -23.86 -17.35 -9.61
CA GLU A 116 -24.38 -16.00 -9.38
C GLU A 116 -23.82 -15.46 -8.06
N MET A 117 -23.19 -14.29 -8.11
CA MET A 117 -22.48 -13.69 -6.99
C MET A 117 -22.57 -12.16 -7.03
N GLU A 118 -22.79 -11.51 -5.88
CA GLU A 118 -22.65 -10.05 -5.78
C GLU A 118 -21.18 -9.70 -5.49
N VAL A 119 -20.59 -8.89 -6.37
CA VAL A 119 -19.18 -8.48 -6.29
C VAL A 119 -19.02 -6.98 -6.51
N ASP A 120 -17.95 -6.41 -5.97
CA ASP A 120 -17.47 -5.07 -6.33
C ASP A 120 -15.94 -5.04 -6.38
N LEU A 121 -15.42 -3.98 -7.00
CA LEU A 121 -13.99 -3.79 -7.23
C LEU A 121 -13.53 -2.48 -6.59
N PHE A 122 -12.36 -2.52 -5.98
CA PHE A 122 -11.68 -1.36 -5.41
C PHE A 122 -10.39 -1.12 -6.18
N TYR A 123 -10.22 0.04 -6.78
CA TYR A 123 -8.94 0.45 -7.36
C TYR A 123 -8.22 1.38 -6.39
N GLY A 124 -7.05 0.98 -5.91
CA GLY A 124 -6.20 1.77 -5.02
C GLY A 124 -4.88 2.14 -5.68
N GLN A 125 -4.47 3.40 -5.55
CA GLN A 125 -3.22 3.97 -6.07
C GLN A 125 -2.55 4.79 -4.97
N ASP A 126 -1.32 4.41 -4.59
CA ASP A 126 -0.46 5.26 -3.77
C ASP A 126 0.15 6.37 -4.62
N VAL A 127 0.21 7.60 -4.11
CA VAL A 127 0.57 8.78 -4.92
C VAL A 127 1.68 9.59 -4.26
N ALA A 128 2.70 9.95 -5.04
CA ALA A 128 3.75 10.90 -4.64
C ALA A 128 3.84 12.10 -5.58
N ILE A 129 3.83 11.83 -6.90
CA ILE A 129 3.97 12.83 -7.98
C ILE A 129 5.04 13.90 -7.69
N GLN A 130 6.24 13.44 -7.32
CA GLN A 130 7.35 14.30 -6.91
C GLN A 130 8.69 13.72 -7.39
N ASN A 131 9.73 14.55 -7.45
CA ASN A 131 11.09 14.09 -7.68
C ASN A 131 11.45 12.93 -6.74
N LYS A 132 12.00 11.87 -7.33
CA LYS A 132 12.34 10.63 -6.64
C LYS A 132 13.19 10.83 -5.39
N SER A 133 14.08 11.82 -5.37
CA SER A 133 14.93 12.12 -4.21
C SER A 133 14.11 12.58 -3.00
N SER A 134 13.10 13.43 -3.20
CA SER A 134 12.19 13.89 -2.15
C SER A 134 11.34 12.73 -1.61
N VAL A 135 10.78 11.91 -2.52
CA VAL A 135 9.96 10.75 -2.12
C VAL A 135 10.75 9.79 -1.26
N LEU A 136 11.97 9.45 -1.67
CA LEU A 136 12.82 8.50 -0.94
C LEU A 136 13.41 9.07 0.35
N SER A 137 13.43 10.39 0.50
CA SER A 137 13.83 11.09 1.73
C SER A 137 12.75 10.96 2.81
N SER A 138 11.49 11.25 2.46
CA SER A 138 10.35 11.04 3.35
C SER A 138 9.04 11.03 2.57
N GLU A 139 8.42 9.84 2.49
CA GLU A 139 7.12 9.64 1.89
C GLU A 139 6.05 10.46 2.62
N ALA A 140 6.02 10.39 3.95
CA ALA A 140 5.06 11.09 4.81
C ALA A 140 5.12 12.62 4.63
N TYR A 141 6.32 13.19 4.51
CA TYR A 141 6.48 14.62 4.27
C TYR A 141 6.06 15.02 2.85
N THR A 142 6.43 14.21 1.84
CA THR A 142 6.09 14.50 0.44
C THR A 142 4.58 14.64 0.23
N VAL A 143 3.79 13.80 0.89
CA VAL A 143 2.33 13.77 0.70
C VAL A 143 1.59 14.88 1.44
N GLN A 144 2.19 15.51 2.46
CA GLN A 144 1.61 16.66 3.16
C GLN A 144 1.39 17.87 2.24
N TYR A 145 2.07 17.91 1.10
CA TYR A 145 1.99 18.98 0.10
C TYR A 145 1.13 18.60 -1.11
N ILE A 146 0.44 17.47 -1.08
CA ILE A 146 -0.48 17.07 -2.13
C ILE A 146 -1.88 17.56 -1.78
N ASP A 147 -2.45 18.45 -2.60
CA ASP A 147 -3.84 18.83 -2.48
C ASP A 147 -4.74 17.84 -3.22
N TYR A 148 -5.74 17.30 -2.50
CA TYR A 148 -6.78 16.47 -3.10
C TYR A 148 -8.02 17.29 -3.45
N LYS A 149 -8.58 17.03 -4.62
CA LYS A 149 -9.93 17.46 -4.99
C LYS A 149 -10.74 16.26 -5.47
N VAL A 150 -12.01 16.26 -5.12
CA VAL A 150 -12.97 15.26 -5.60
C VAL A 150 -14.10 15.95 -6.32
N GLU A 151 -14.34 15.54 -7.55
CA GLU A 151 -15.47 15.97 -8.37
C GLU A 151 -16.28 14.74 -8.81
N GLN A 152 -17.46 14.96 -9.39
CA GLN A 152 -18.24 13.87 -9.98
C GLN A 152 -18.43 14.12 -11.48
N ASN A 153 -18.41 13.02 -12.24
CA ASN A 153 -18.82 12.97 -13.63
C ASN A 153 -19.91 11.90 -13.81
N LYS A 154 -20.21 11.53 -15.06
CA LYS A 154 -21.23 10.53 -15.39
C LYS A 154 -20.95 9.13 -14.79
N SER A 155 -19.68 8.82 -14.55
CA SER A 155 -19.21 7.53 -14.01
C SER A 155 -19.00 7.55 -12.50
N GLY A 156 -19.33 8.64 -11.80
CA GLY A 156 -19.20 8.75 -10.35
C GLY A 156 -18.08 9.70 -9.94
N TYR A 157 -17.35 9.36 -8.88
CA TYR A 157 -16.26 10.20 -8.34
C TYR A 157 -15.01 10.17 -9.22
N VAL A 158 -14.34 11.31 -9.31
CA VAL A 158 -13.02 11.48 -9.92
C VAL A 158 -12.12 12.14 -8.87
N LEU A 159 -10.98 11.52 -8.60
CA LEU A 159 -10.04 11.95 -7.57
C LEU A 159 -8.85 12.63 -8.24
N SER A 160 -8.53 13.83 -7.81
CA SER A 160 -7.40 14.59 -8.32
C SER A 160 -6.42 14.90 -7.20
N ALA A 161 -5.13 14.83 -7.50
CA ALA A 161 -4.02 15.13 -6.62
C ALA A 161 -3.09 16.14 -7.31
N LYS A 162 -2.78 17.26 -6.63
CA LYS A 162 -1.85 18.28 -7.10
C LYS A 162 -0.71 18.44 -6.10
N GLN A 163 0.53 18.23 -6.52
CA GLN A 163 1.71 18.48 -5.69
C GLN A 163 2.02 19.99 -5.69
N ASN A 164 2.05 20.60 -4.51
CA ASN A 164 2.32 22.03 -4.34
C ASN A 164 3.77 22.35 -3.97
N GLN A 165 4.57 21.36 -3.58
CA GLN A 165 5.99 21.54 -3.30
C GLN A 165 6.81 21.38 -4.58
N GLY A 166 7.55 22.41 -4.97
CA GLY A 166 8.35 22.39 -6.20
C GLY A 166 7.51 22.65 -7.46
N ALA A 167 7.87 22.05 -8.60
CA ALA A 167 7.14 22.23 -9.84
C ALA A 167 5.78 21.51 -9.76
N PRO A 168 4.64 22.21 -9.96
CA PRO A 168 3.32 21.61 -9.78
C PRO A 168 3.12 20.38 -10.67
N GLN A 169 2.82 19.24 -10.03
CA GLN A 169 2.49 17.98 -10.69
C GLN A 169 1.03 17.65 -10.45
N PHE A 170 0.39 17.01 -11.42
CA PHE A 170 -1.02 16.63 -11.31
C PHE A 170 -1.24 15.17 -11.67
N LEU A 171 -2.07 14.50 -10.87
CA LEU A 171 -2.58 13.16 -11.14
C LEU A 171 -4.10 13.16 -10.96
N GLN A 172 -4.78 12.44 -11.85
CA GLN A 172 -6.21 12.14 -11.75
C GLN A 172 -6.42 10.63 -11.78
N ILE A 173 -7.26 10.13 -10.88
CA ILE A 173 -7.75 8.75 -10.85
C ILE A 173 -9.26 8.78 -11.05
N GLY A 174 -9.76 7.93 -11.94
CA GLY A 174 -11.19 7.84 -12.24
C GLY A 174 -11.59 6.46 -12.71
N SER A 175 -12.84 6.35 -13.17
CA SER A 175 -13.36 5.13 -13.77
C SER A 175 -14.19 5.43 -15.02
N TYR A 176 -14.18 4.47 -15.94
CA TYR A 176 -15.10 4.45 -17.08
C TYR A 176 -16.43 3.82 -16.68
N SER A 177 -16.37 2.83 -15.79
CA SER A 177 -17.54 2.21 -15.14
C SER A 177 -18.01 3.05 -13.95
N LYS A 178 -19.26 2.84 -13.51
CA LYS A 178 -19.81 3.58 -12.37
C LYS A 178 -19.09 3.22 -11.06
N ASN A 179 -18.68 4.25 -10.32
CA ASN A 179 -18.14 4.15 -8.97
C ASN A 179 -19.04 4.91 -7.98
N ILE A 180 -19.05 4.47 -6.72
CA ILE A 180 -20.03 4.91 -5.71
C ILE A 180 -19.38 5.48 -4.45
N ALA A 181 -18.06 5.36 -4.28
CA ALA A 181 -17.39 5.81 -3.08
C ALA A 181 -15.88 5.96 -3.29
N TYR A 182 -15.24 6.74 -2.40
CA TYR A 182 -13.80 6.97 -2.46
C TYR A 182 -13.13 7.10 -1.09
N CYS A 183 -11.79 7.03 -1.08
CA CYS A 183 -10.95 7.59 -0.02
C CYS A 183 -9.66 8.17 -0.59
N THR A 184 -8.98 9.03 0.16
CA THR A 184 -7.76 9.71 -0.31
C THR A 184 -6.50 9.37 0.49
N ASP A 185 -6.65 8.69 1.62
CA ASP A 185 -5.54 8.33 2.49
C ASP A 185 -5.59 6.85 2.90
N GLY A 186 -4.42 6.23 2.99
CA GLY A 186 -4.23 4.82 3.28
C GLY A 186 -4.68 4.44 4.69
N PHE A 187 -4.76 5.37 5.64
CA PHE A 187 -5.41 5.10 6.93
C PHE A 187 -6.92 4.90 6.80
N GLN A 188 -7.57 5.48 5.80
CA GLN A 188 -8.99 5.19 5.52
C GLN A 188 -9.15 3.81 4.89
N PHE A 189 -8.24 3.43 3.98
CA PHE A 189 -8.31 2.16 3.27
C PHE A 189 -7.82 0.97 4.12
N PHE A 190 -6.56 1.03 4.56
CA PHE A 190 -5.91 -0.05 5.32
C PHE A 190 -6.37 -0.05 6.78
N GLY A 191 -6.39 1.12 7.42
CA GLY A 191 -6.76 1.29 8.83
C GLY A 191 -5.70 0.79 9.83
N ASN A 192 -5.77 1.27 11.07
CA ASN A 192 -4.83 0.89 12.13
C ASN A 192 -4.85 -0.63 12.42
N SER A 193 -6.00 -1.29 12.19
CA SER A 193 -6.16 -2.74 12.30
C SER A 193 -5.29 -3.52 11.33
N TYR A 194 -4.82 -2.91 10.23
CA TYR A 194 -3.94 -3.56 9.27
C TYR A 194 -2.64 -4.05 9.91
N LYS A 195 -2.13 -3.31 10.91
CA LYS A 195 -0.90 -3.65 11.67
C LYS A 195 -0.95 -5.05 12.30
N LEU A 196 -2.15 -5.60 12.51
CA LEU A 196 -2.37 -6.93 13.07
C LEU A 196 -3.00 -7.90 12.08
N THR A 197 -4.01 -7.46 11.34
CA THR A 197 -4.82 -8.34 10.49
C THR A 197 -4.18 -8.58 9.13
N GLN A 198 -3.32 -7.66 8.68
CA GLN A 198 -2.87 -7.54 7.29
C GLN A 198 -4.03 -7.47 6.27
N MET A 199 -5.23 -7.12 6.70
CA MET A 199 -6.39 -6.95 5.83
C MET A 199 -6.79 -5.48 5.81
N PRO A 200 -7.01 -4.86 4.64
CA PRO A 200 -7.52 -3.51 4.58
C PRO A 200 -8.90 -3.41 5.24
N LYS A 201 -9.04 -2.54 6.24
CA LYS A 201 -10.29 -2.31 6.97
C LYS A 201 -11.46 -1.99 6.05
N ALA A 202 -11.22 -1.15 5.04
CA ALA A 202 -12.24 -0.72 4.08
C ALA A 202 -12.88 -1.87 3.30
N LEU A 203 -12.15 -2.97 3.07
CA LEU A 203 -12.70 -4.13 2.35
C LEU A 203 -13.72 -4.91 3.19
N MET A 204 -13.81 -4.64 4.50
CA MET A 204 -14.79 -5.25 5.40
C MET A 204 -16.05 -4.38 5.60
N GLU A 205 -16.06 -3.14 5.09
CA GLU A 205 -17.14 -2.16 5.28
C GLU A 205 -17.97 -2.04 4.00
N ASP A 206 -19.29 -1.84 4.08
CA ASP A 206 -20.14 -1.82 2.86
C ASP A 206 -19.69 -0.77 1.83
N GLN A 207 -19.23 0.41 2.28
CA GLN A 207 -18.86 1.53 1.41
C GLN A 207 -17.65 2.30 1.95
N LEU A 208 -16.79 2.82 1.06
CA LEU A 208 -15.75 3.79 1.45
C LEU A 208 -16.37 5.08 2.00
N GLN A 209 -15.66 5.70 2.96
CA GLN A 209 -16.16 6.88 3.70
C GLN A 209 -16.50 8.09 2.83
N SER A 210 -15.89 8.22 1.64
CA SER A 210 -16.13 9.32 0.70
C SER A 210 -15.87 10.71 1.32
N VAL A 211 -14.80 10.78 2.12
CA VAL A 211 -14.28 11.99 2.76
C VAL A 211 -12.82 12.14 2.38
N ILE A 212 -12.42 13.35 2.02
CA ILE A 212 -11.02 13.71 1.82
C ILE A 212 -10.31 13.72 3.19
N LYS A 213 -9.36 12.81 3.39
CA LYS A 213 -8.39 12.86 4.49
C LYS A 213 -7.04 13.32 3.94
N GLN A 214 -6.56 14.46 4.45
CA GLN A 214 -5.22 14.97 4.22
C GLN A 214 -4.32 14.51 5.36
N TYR A 215 -3.43 13.56 5.09
CA TYR A 215 -2.52 13.02 6.09
C TYR A 215 -1.24 12.47 5.44
N GLU A 216 -0.62 11.45 6.03
CA GLU A 216 0.74 11.01 5.71
C GLU A 216 0.81 9.73 4.86
N PHE A 217 -0.31 9.25 4.32
CA PHE A 217 -0.31 8.07 3.46
C PHE A 217 -1.22 8.30 2.25
N SER A 218 -0.79 9.12 1.29
CA SER A 218 -1.53 9.35 0.05
C SER A 218 -1.89 8.04 -0.67
N TYR A 219 -3.18 7.72 -0.68
CA TYR A 219 -3.71 6.50 -1.27
C TYR A 219 -5.12 6.74 -1.79
N LEU A 220 -5.20 7.07 -3.07
CA LEU A 220 -6.45 7.33 -3.76
C LEU A 220 -7.14 6.00 -4.05
N THR A 221 -8.36 5.82 -3.56
CA THR A 221 -9.14 4.59 -3.81
C THR A 221 -10.53 4.92 -4.33
N LEU A 222 -10.97 4.19 -5.36
CA LEU A 222 -12.34 4.19 -5.86
C LEU A 222 -12.99 2.83 -5.62
N GLN A 223 -14.27 2.83 -5.24
CA GLN A 223 -15.11 1.64 -5.14
C GLN A 223 -16.15 1.62 -6.27
N SER A 224 -16.17 0.58 -7.08
CA SER A 224 -17.20 0.39 -8.11
C SER A 224 -18.58 0.22 -7.51
N GLU A 225 -19.63 0.41 -8.32
CA GLU A 225 -20.93 -0.13 -7.91
C GLU A 225 -20.89 -1.66 -7.78
N LYS A 226 -21.83 -2.20 -7.00
CA LYS A 226 -22.01 -3.65 -6.89
C LYS A 226 -22.52 -4.21 -8.20
N VAL A 227 -21.92 -5.29 -8.64
CA VAL A 227 -22.27 -6.02 -9.84
C VAL A 227 -22.78 -7.39 -9.45
N ASN A 228 -23.96 -7.75 -9.96
CA ASN A 228 -24.44 -9.12 -9.89
C ASN A 228 -23.79 -9.94 -11.02
N LEU A 229 -22.70 -10.62 -10.69
CA LEU A 229 -21.94 -11.47 -11.60
C LEU A 229 -22.70 -12.78 -11.84
N LYS A 230 -23.30 -12.92 -13.03
CA LYS A 230 -23.99 -14.16 -13.46
C LYS A 230 -23.15 -15.04 -14.37
N LYS A 231 -22.51 -14.41 -15.36
CA LYS A 231 -21.63 -15.08 -16.33
C LYS A 231 -20.37 -14.26 -16.55
N HIS A 232 -20.56 -12.99 -16.87
CA HIS A 232 -19.49 -12.05 -17.15
C HIS A 232 -19.82 -10.68 -16.56
N ALA A 233 -18.81 -9.98 -16.07
CA ALA A 233 -18.86 -8.58 -15.68
C ALA A 233 -17.54 -7.89 -16.04
N SER A 234 -17.61 -6.59 -16.33
CA SER A 234 -16.42 -5.78 -16.54
C SER A 234 -16.50 -4.45 -15.80
N VAL A 235 -15.37 -4.03 -15.24
CA VAL A 235 -15.21 -2.74 -14.56
C VAL A 235 -13.88 -2.14 -14.99
N SER A 236 -13.87 -0.87 -15.34
CA SER A 236 -12.66 -0.21 -15.84
C SER A 236 -12.33 1.08 -15.09
N PHE A 237 -11.06 1.22 -14.74
CA PHE A 237 -10.48 2.38 -14.05
C PHE A 237 -9.39 3.02 -14.92
N TYR A 238 -9.00 4.25 -14.59
CA TYR A 238 -7.85 4.90 -15.21
C TYR A 238 -7.06 5.74 -14.21
N GLY A 239 -5.79 5.99 -14.55
CA GLY A 239 -5.02 7.09 -14.02
C GLY A 239 -4.46 7.96 -15.14
N TYR A 240 -4.45 9.27 -14.93
CA TYR A 240 -3.97 10.27 -15.88
C TYR A 240 -3.03 11.24 -15.16
N TYR A 241 -1.76 11.23 -15.56
CA TYR A 241 -0.72 12.10 -15.04
C TYR A 241 -0.52 13.28 -16.01
N LYS A 242 -0.38 14.48 -15.48
CA LYS A 242 -0.04 15.66 -16.28
C LYS A 242 1.31 16.21 -15.81
N PRO A 243 2.39 15.99 -16.58
CA PRO A 243 3.74 16.40 -16.19
C PRO A 243 4.01 17.91 -16.31
N GLU A 244 3.27 18.58 -17.19
CA GLU A 244 3.45 20.01 -17.46
C GLU A 244 2.76 20.83 -16.37
N GLN A 245 3.53 21.76 -15.78
CA GLN A 245 3.13 22.80 -14.80
C GLN A 245 1.62 22.97 -14.77
N TYR A 246 0.95 22.18 -13.93
CA TYR A 246 -0.48 22.32 -13.72
C TYR A 246 -0.70 23.57 -12.87
N ASP A 247 -0.49 24.71 -13.51
CA ASP A 247 -0.55 26.05 -12.94
C ASP A 247 -1.97 26.57 -13.02
N ALA A 248 -2.91 25.71 -12.64
CA ALA A 248 -4.27 26.12 -12.41
C ALA A 248 -4.40 26.44 -10.91
N ASP A 249 -4.87 27.66 -10.61
CA ASP A 249 -5.26 28.07 -9.27
C ASP A 249 -6.30 27.11 -8.67
N ALA A 250 -7.15 26.52 -9.52
CA ALA A 250 -8.14 25.54 -9.15
C ALA A 250 -7.92 24.22 -9.90
N ILE A 251 -7.93 23.12 -9.14
CA ILE A 251 -7.96 21.76 -9.71
C ILE A 251 -9.28 21.56 -10.49
N LYS A 252 -9.17 21.05 -11.71
CA LYS A 252 -10.28 20.73 -12.62
C LYS A 252 -10.04 19.34 -13.19
N ILE A 253 -11.09 18.51 -13.17
CA ILE A 253 -11.05 17.22 -13.87
C ILE A 253 -10.81 17.37 -15.37
N ILE A 254 -10.05 16.44 -15.91
CA ILE A 254 -9.77 16.28 -17.33
C ILE A 254 -10.67 15.17 -17.86
N ASP A 255 -11.26 15.37 -19.03
CA ASP A 255 -11.97 14.28 -19.72
C ASP A 255 -10.93 13.31 -20.32
N VAL A 256 -10.90 12.09 -19.78
CA VAL A 256 -9.91 11.08 -20.13
C VAL A 256 -10.60 10.02 -20.97
N GLN A 257 -10.14 9.84 -22.20
CA GLN A 257 -10.69 8.87 -23.15
C GLN A 257 -10.02 7.51 -22.94
N GLN A 258 -10.76 6.43 -23.16
CA GLN A 258 -10.24 5.07 -23.00
C GLN A 258 -9.15 4.77 -24.04
N LEU A 259 -8.07 4.11 -23.62
CA LEU A 259 -7.01 3.64 -24.49
C LEU A 259 -7.45 2.37 -25.25
N PRO A 260 -7.04 2.20 -26.51
CA PRO A 260 -7.24 0.94 -27.21
C PRO A 260 -6.41 -0.17 -26.54
N PHE A 261 -6.96 -1.37 -26.46
CA PHE A 261 -6.29 -2.51 -25.85
C PHE A 261 -6.59 -3.81 -26.57
N GLU A 262 -5.67 -4.78 -26.44
CA GLU A 262 -5.77 -6.08 -27.06
C GLU A 262 -6.24 -7.11 -26.04
N LYS A 263 -7.33 -7.83 -26.34
CA LYS A 263 -7.72 -8.97 -25.50
C LYS A 263 -6.75 -10.12 -25.72
N MET A 264 -5.92 -10.39 -24.72
CA MET A 264 -5.02 -11.53 -24.74
C MET A 264 -5.62 -12.74 -24.04
N THR A 265 -5.29 -13.93 -24.55
CA THR A 265 -5.51 -15.21 -23.84
C THR A 265 -4.20 -15.62 -23.21
N ILE A 266 -4.20 -15.95 -21.92
CA ILE A 266 -3.00 -16.38 -21.20
C ILE A 266 -3.03 -17.89 -21.05
N ASP A 267 -2.20 -18.57 -21.84
CA ASP A 267 -2.07 -20.03 -21.79
C ASP A 267 -0.86 -20.51 -20.97
N THR A 268 0.03 -19.61 -20.57
CA THR A 268 1.25 -19.99 -19.84
C THR A 268 1.13 -19.74 -18.33
N PRO A 269 1.15 -20.79 -17.49
CA PRO A 269 1.08 -20.63 -16.05
C PRO A 269 2.37 -20.03 -15.49
N MET A 270 2.21 -19.10 -14.55
CA MET A 270 3.31 -18.49 -13.82
C MET A 270 3.95 -19.49 -12.85
N LYS A 271 5.28 -19.55 -12.83
CA LYS A 271 6.00 -20.36 -11.84
C LYS A 271 5.91 -19.69 -10.47
N LYS A 272 5.21 -20.32 -9.52
CA LYS A 272 5.15 -19.85 -8.13
C LYS A 272 6.48 -20.13 -7.41
N SER A 273 7.03 -19.11 -6.75
CA SER A 273 8.22 -19.23 -5.91
C SER A 273 7.86 -19.81 -4.55
N ARG A 274 8.59 -20.83 -4.09
CA ARG A 274 8.39 -21.45 -2.76
C ARG A 274 8.80 -20.57 -1.58
N PHE A 275 9.66 -19.57 -1.79
CA PHE A 275 10.27 -18.78 -0.72
C PHE A 275 9.64 -17.41 -0.51
N ASN A 276 8.84 -16.94 -1.47
CA ASN A 276 8.26 -15.60 -1.44
C ASN A 276 6.74 -15.69 -1.32
N HIS A 277 6.21 -16.59 -0.50
CA HIS A 277 4.77 -16.61 -0.23
C HIS A 277 4.41 -15.64 0.88
N ARG A 278 3.23 -15.02 0.79
CA ARG A 278 2.69 -14.25 1.91
C ARG A 278 2.54 -15.16 3.12
N THR A 279 3.29 -14.88 4.17
CA THR A 279 3.21 -15.62 5.43
C THR A 279 2.15 -15.00 6.32
N GLU A 280 1.45 -15.85 7.08
CA GLU A 280 0.56 -15.39 8.14
C GLU A 280 1.36 -14.59 9.18
N LEU A 281 0.78 -13.48 9.66
CA LEU A 281 1.41 -12.71 10.73
C LEU A 281 1.15 -13.41 12.05
N LEU A 282 2.22 -13.73 12.77
CA LEU A 282 2.13 -14.29 14.10
C LEU A 282 1.98 -13.16 15.12
N ASN A 283 0.74 -12.89 15.51
CA ASN A 283 0.44 -11.97 16.61
C ASN A 283 0.43 -12.70 17.95
N GLY A 284 0.84 -12.00 19.01
CA GLY A 284 0.63 -12.48 20.38
C GLY A 284 -0.85 -12.49 20.78
N ASN A 285 -1.20 -13.40 21.68
CA ASN A 285 -2.51 -13.42 22.33
C ASN A 285 -2.75 -12.13 23.12
N ASP A 286 -4.01 -11.73 23.26
CA ASP A 286 -4.36 -10.69 24.23
C ASP A 286 -3.98 -11.16 25.65
N LEU A 287 -3.35 -10.28 26.41
CA LEU A 287 -3.03 -10.52 27.81
C LEU A 287 -4.24 -10.13 28.65
N SER A 288 -4.71 -11.04 29.52
CA SER A 288 -5.70 -10.70 30.53
C SER A 288 -5.07 -9.86 31.63
N GLU A 289 -5.90 -9.15 32.41
CA GLU A 289 -5.40 -8.36 33.55
C GLU A 289 -4.65 -9.25 34.55
N GLU A 290 -5.08 -10.50 34.80
CA GLU A 290 -4.35 -11.43 35.69
C GLU A 290 -2.96 -11.78 35.14
N LYS A 291 -2.83 -11.95 33.82
CA LYS A 291 -1.52 -12.19 33.19
C LYS A 291 -0.63 -10.95 33.24
N ILE A 292 -1.21 -9.76 33.05
CA ILE A 292 -0.48 -8.50 33.18
C ILE A 292 0.03 -8.35 34.63
N ASP A 293 -0.80 -8.65 35.61
CA ASP A 293 -0.45 -8.59 37.04
C ASP A 293 0.63 -9.62 37.41
N ALA A 294 0.58 -10.82 36.82
CA ALA A 294 1.61 -11.84 37.02
C ALA A 294 2.96 -11.48 36.37
N LEU A 295 2.96 -10.74 35.25
CA LEU A 295 4.18 -10.30 34.57
C LEU A 295 4.78 -9.03 35.18
N PHE A 296 3.93 -8.15 35.72
CA PHE A 296 4.32 -6.82 36.18
C PHE A 296 3.75 -6.53 37.58
N ASN A 297 4.58 -6.81 38.59
CA ASN A 297 4.27 -6.62 40.01
C ASN A 297 3.91 -5.17 40.37
N VAL A 298 4.57 -4.19 39.73
CA VAL A 298 4.31 -2.77 39.97
C VAL A 298 4.00 -2.07 38.64
N LYS A 299 2.84 -1.38 38.63
CA LYS A 299 2.35 -0.59 37.51
C LYS A 299 2.05 0.82 37.99
N ARG A 300 2.69 1.80 37.38
CA ARG A 300 2.55 3.24 37.66
C ARG A 300 1.90 3.92 36.46
N HIS A 301 1.10 4.96 36.71
CA HIS A 301 0.45 5.78 35.67
C HIS A 301 -0.28 4.93 34.61
N THR A 302 -1.06 3.94 35.07
CA THR A 302 -1.79 3.02 34.20
C THR A 302 -2.81 3.76 33.35
N GLU A 303 -2.63 3.71 32.03
CA GLU A 303 -3.58 4.18 31.05
C GLU A 303 -4.60 3.08 30.75
N LYS A 304 -5.89 3.42 30.78
CA LYS A 304 -6.98 2.50 30.45
C LYS A 304 -7.93 3.13 29.43
N SER A 305 -8.52 2.29 28.59
CA SER A 305 -9.64 2.65 27.72
C SER A 305 -10.64 1.50 27.64
N ASN A 306 -11.92 1.80 27.78
CA ASN A 306 -13.01 0.81 27.79
C ASN A 306 -12.74 -0.38 28.75
N GLY A 307 -12.22 -0.07 29.95
CA GLY A 307 -11.89 -1.06 30.97
C GLY A 307 -10.63 -1.88 30.73
N LYS A 308 -9.97 -1.75 29.56
CA LYS A 308 -8.71 -2.46 29.25
C LYS A 308 -7.50 -1.59 29.52
N THR A 309 -6.44 -2.19 30.08
CA THR A 309 -5.14 -1.53 30.18
C THR A 309 -4.50 -1.33 28.80
N LEU A 310 -3.98 -0.13 28.56
CA LEU A 310 -3.33 0.26 27.30
C LEU A 310 -1.82 0.35 27.47
N SER A 311 -1.36 1.02 28.53
CA SER A 311 0.05 1.15 28.86
C SER A 311 0.26 1.49 30.33
N PHE A 312 1.48 1.34 30.82
CA PHE A 312 1.89 1.72 32.16
C PHE A 312 3.41 1.85 32.24
N PHE A 313 3.89 2.45 33.32
CA PHE A 313 5.31 2.47 33.68
C PHE A 313 5.60 1.45 34.79
N THR A 314 6.82 0.96 34.85
CA THR A 314 7.33 0.13 35.96
C THR A 314 8.30 0.96 36.83
N ASP A 315 8.68 0.44 37.99
CA ASP A 315 9.68 1.10 38.85
C ASP A 315 11.09 1.12 38.25
N ASN A 316 11.37 0.20 37.32
CA ASN A 316 12.64 0.13 36.61
C ASN A 316 12.69 1.07 35.39
N HIS A 317 11.90 2.15 35.40
CA HIS A 317 11.82 3.14 34.32
C HIS A 317 11.42 2.60 32.93
N HIS A 318 10.87 1.38 32.85
CA HIS A 318 10.31 0.87 31.60
C HIS A 318 8.90 1.43 31.36
N HIS A 319 8.62 1.78 30.11
CA HIS A 319 7.27 2.03 29.61
C HIS A 319 6.78 0.80 28.85
N VAL A 320 5.68 0.20 29.31
CA VAL A 320 5.09 -1.01 28.73
C VAL A 320 3.86 -0.62 27.94
N VAL A 321 3.82 -1.01 26.66
CA VAL A 321 2.69 -0.77 25.75
C VAL A 321 2.04 -2.10 25.41
N LEU A 322 0.72 -2.19 25.58
CA LEU A 322 -0.06 -3.38 25.25
C LEU A 322 -0.64 -3.31 23.85
N LYS A 323 -0.94 -4.51 23.28
CA LYS A 323 -1.46 -4.67 21.91
C LYS A 323 -2.69 -3.79 21.62
N GLU A 324 -3.55 -3.61 22.62
CA GLU A 324 -4.75 -2.77 22.49
C GLU A 324 -4.41 -1.31 22.18
N LYS A 325 -3.34 -0.74 22.76
CA LYS A 325 -2.94 0.64 22.48
C LYS A 325 -2.41 0.79 21.06
N GLU A 326 -1.60 -0.16 20.59
CA GLU A 326 -1.07 -0.14 19.23
C GLU A 326 -2.18 -0.19 18.17
N LYS A 327 -3.30 -0.88 18.45
CA LYS A 327 -4.48 -0.87 17.55
C LYS A 327 -5.13 0.49 17.41
N LEU A 328 -5.05 1.33 18.44
CA LEU A 328 -5.77 2.60 18.51
C LEU A 328 -4.99 3.75 17.85
N VAL A 329 -3.67 3.75 18.00
CA VAL A 329 -2.83 4.86 17.54
C VAL A 329 -2.52 4.78 16.05
N GLU A 330 -2.54 5.94 15.38
CA GLU A 330 -2.15 6.04 13.96
C GLU A 330 -0.64 5.93 13.77
N ARG A 331 0.15 6.55 14.65
CA ARG A 331 1.62 6.45 14.64
C ARG A 331 2.06 5.23 15.45
N PRO A 332 2.91 4.35 14.90
CA PRO A 332 3.30 3.13 15.59
C PRO A 332 4.20 3.43 16.78
N HIS A 333 4.06 2.64 17.85
CA HIS A 333 5.01 2.69 18.95
C HIS A 333 6.38 2.20 18.46
N GLY A 334 7.41 3.02 18.70
CA GLY A 334 8.78 2.73 18.35
C GLY A 334 9.76 3.22 19.39
N HIS A 335 10.99 2.74 19.29
CA HIS A 335 12.08 3.09 20.18
C HIS A 335 13.38 3.22 19.41
N LEU A 336 14.13 4.29 19.71
CA LEU A 336 15.48 4.52 19.21
C LEU A 336 16.46 4.11 20.30
N MET A 337 17.34 3.16 19.98
CA MET A 337 18.47 2.78 20.83
C MET A 337 19.73 3.46 20.29
N VAL A 338 20.45 4.15 21.17
CA VAL A 338 21.71 4.82 20.86
C VAL A 338 22.80 4.28 21.77
N HIS A 339 23.89 3.83 21.18
CA HIS A 339 25.09 3.41 21.89
C HIS A 339 26.05 4.58 22.02
N GLY A 340 26.58 4.77 23.22
CA GLY A 340 27.67 5.69 23.50
C GLY A 340 27.29 6.74 24.52
N ASP A 341 28.28 7.56 24.86
CA ASP A 341 28.08 8.71 25.72
C ASP A 341 27.36 9.81 24.95
N LEU A 342 26.17 10.21 25.42
CA LEU A 342 25.38 11.29 24.84
C LEU A 342 25.88 12.68 25.26
N LEU A 343 26.79 12.76 26.23
CA LEU A 343 27.34 14.02 26.76
C LEU A 343 28.54 14.51 25.96
N HIS A 344 29.22 13.62 25.22
CA HIS A 344 30.38 13.95 24.39
C HIS A 344 30.10 13.62 22.92
N VAL A 345 30.49 14.54 22.04
CA VAL A 345 30.36 14.33 20.60
C VAL A 345 31.34 13.25 20.14
N SER A 346 30.82 12.21 19.48
CA SER A 346 31.60 11.10 18.95
C SER A 346 31.04 10.64 17.61
N GLU A 347 31.93 10.29 16.68
CA GLU A 347 31.57 9.67 15.41
C GLU A 347 31.36 8.14 15.55
N ASN A 348 31.76 7.56 16.69
CA ASN A 348 31.64 6.13 17.01
C ASN A 348 30.34 5.83 17.77
N VAL A 349 29.24 6.46 17.36
CA VAL A 349 27.91 6.27 17.94
C VAL A 349 27.12 5.35 17.03
N MET A 350 26.65 4.23 17.56
CA MET A 350 25.71 3.38 16.83
C MET A 350 24.29 3.70 17.24
N ALA A 351 23.36 3.62 16.29
CA ALA A 351 21.95 3.72 16.60
C ALA A 351 21.11 2.72 15.79
N THR A 352 19.96 2.36 16.34
CA THR A 352 18.95 1.57 15.63
C THR A 352 17.56 1.89 16.15
N THR A 353 16.57 1.81 15.26
CA THR A 353 15.17 2.04 15.58
C THR A 353 14.39 0.73 15.49
N ASN A 354 13.56 0.43 16.49
CA ASN A 354 12.65 -0.72 16.49
C ASN A 354 11.19 -0.27 16.67
N PHE A 355 10.24 -1.12 16.28
CA PHE A 355 8.82 -0.83 16.35
C PHE A 355 8.02 -2.05 16.79
N MET A 356 6.92 -1.79 17.51
CA MET A 356 6.10 -2.81 18.17
C MET A 356 5.54 -3.87 17.20
N PHE A 357 5.22 -3.49 15.97
CA PHE A 357 4.65 -4.38 14.93
C PHE A 357 5.67 -5.31 14.25
N GLY A 358 6.68 -5.78 15.00
CA GLY A 358 7.67 -6.75 14.51
C GLY A 358 8.74 -6.15 13.60
N VAL A 359 9.28 -4.97 13.95
CA VAL A 359 10.56 -4.47 13.42
C VAL A 359 11.56 -4.51 14.56
N PHE A 360 12.47 -5.48 14.53
CA PHE A 360 13.42 -5.70 15.62
C PHE A 360 14.65 -4.79 15.54
N GLY A 361 14.97 -4.31 14.34
CA GLY A 361 16.00 -3.31 14.11
C GLY A 361 15.85 -2.71 12.72
N SER A 362 15.88 -1.41 12.61
CA SER A 362 15.85 -0.64 11.37
C SER A 362 16.77 0.56 11.55
N HIS A 363 17.09 1.23 10.44
CA HIS A 363 18.00 2.38 10.45
C HIS A 363 19.29 2.13 11.26
N ILE A 364 19.89 0.94 11.10
CA ILE A 364 21.14 0.62 11.82
C ILE A 364 22.26 1.46 11.21
N VAL A 365 22.85 2.34 12.03
CA VAL A 365 23.82 3.35 11.59
C VAL A 365 25.02 3.43 12.52
N LEU A 366 26.14 3.91 11.99
CA LEU A 366 27.36 4.27 12.75
C LEU A 366 27.79 5.70 12.40
N GLY A 367 27.61 6.64 13.33
CA GLY A 367 27.88 8.06 13.10
C GLY A 367 26.80 8.68 12.22
N ASN A 368 27.15 9.04 10.98
CA ASN A 368 26.23 9.73 10.07
C ASN A 368 25.00 8.85 9.72
N THR A 369 23.81 9.35 10.03
CA THR A 369 22.55 8.60 9.89
C THR A 369 22.06 8.44 8.45
N SER A 370 22.62 9.21 7.51
CA SER A 370 22.26 9.17 6.09
C SER A 370 23.19 8.27 5.27
N PHE A 371 24.50 8.38 5.49
CA PHE A 371 25.51 7.69 4.68
C PHE A 371 26.00 6.38 5.30
N ASN A 372 26.21 6.33 6.61
CA ASN A 372 26.81 5.18 7.28
C ASN A 372 25.74 4.20 7.74
N LYS A 373 24.91 3.76 6.80
CA LYS A 373 23.71 2.97 7.03
C LYS A 373 23.91 1.51 6.63
N PHE A 374 23.68 0.59 7.57
CA PHE A 374 23.67 -0.84 7.32
C PHE A 374 22.27 -1.34 6.91
N LEU A 375 21.21 -0.91 7.61
CA LEU A 375 19.82 -1.24 7.28
C LEU A 375 18.99 0.02 7.03
N GLY A 376 18.09 -0.06 6.06
CA GLY A 376 17.13 1.00 5.72
C GLY A 376 16.09 1.29 6.80
N ASP A 377 15.39 2.39 6.59
CA ASP A 377 14.26 2.85 7.40
C ASP A 377 12.97 2.10 7.10
N ILE A 378 12.04 2.14 8.06
CA ILE A 378 10.63 1.88 7.77
C ILE A 378 10.04 3.07 7.02
N ARG A 379 9.19 2.81 6.02
CA ARG A 379 8.67 3.87 5.12
C ARG A 379 7.16 4.09 5.25
N ASN A 380 6.47 3.27 6.05
CA ASN A 380 5.02 3.33 6.18
C ASN A 380 4.56 3.02 7.62
N PRO A 381 3.72 3.88 8.24
CA PRO A 381 3.31 3.74 9.64
C PRO A 381 2.34 2.58 9.90
N LEU A 382 1.72 2.00 8.86
CA LEU A 382 0.82 0.85 8.95
C LEU A 382 1.52 -0.49 8.67
N ASN A 383 2.84 -0.47 8.42
CA ASN A 383 3.63 -1.66 8.11
C ASN A 383 3.04 -2.48 6.95
N VAL A 384 2.51 -1.80 5.92
CA VAL A 384 1.97 -2.46 4.72
C VAL A 384 3.08 -3.20 3.97
N GLN A 385 4.19 -2.51 3.73
CA GLN A 385 5.42 -3.05 3.15
C GLN A 385 6.36 -3.47 4.29
N LYS A 386 6.71 -4.77 4.35
CA LYS A 386 7.38 -5.41 5.49
C LYS A 386 8.82 -5.83 5.20
N ILE A 387 9.30 -5.67 3.97
CA ILE A 387 10.68 -6.02 3.61
C ILE A 387 11.75 -5.20 4.35
N SER A 388 11.40 -4.00 4.84
CA SER A 388 12.33 -3.10 5.53
C SER A 388 12.61 -3.55 6.96
N GLY A 389 13.84 -3.28 7.42
CA GLY A 389 14.33 -3.65 8.74
C GLY A 389 14.60 -5.14 8.92
N GLN A 390 15.10 -5.49 10.10
CA GLN A 390 15.28 -6.84 10.56
C GLN A 390 13.92 -7.43 10.98
N ARG A 391 13.55 -8.53 10.33
CA ARG A 391 12.31 -9.28 10.55
C ARG A 391 12.63 -10.71 10.97
N ILE A 392 11.70 -11.35 11.67
CA ILE A 392 11.83 -12.74 12.12
C ILE A 392 10.71 -13.57 11.48
N TYR A 393 11.10 -14.65 10.83
CA TYR A 393 10.19 -15.67 10.30
C TYR A 393 10.36 -16.94 11.13
N ILE A 394 9.26 -17.53 11.56
CA ILE A 394 9.25 -18.75 12.37
C ILE A 394 8.54 -19.84 11.55
N LYS A 395 9.22 -20.96 11.35
CA LYS A 395 8.56 -22.16 10.79
C LYS A 395 7.59 -22.70 11.84
N LYS A 396 6.32 -22.80 11.46
CA LYS A 396 5.30 -23.54 12.21
C LYS A 396 5.05 -24.86 11.50
N ASP A 397 4.97 -25.94 12.27
CA ASP A 397 4.62 -27.27 11.76
C ASP A 397 3.10 -27.47 11.71
#